data_AF-E6WS33-F1
#
_entry.id   AF-E6WS33-F1
#
_cell.length_a   1.000
_cell.length_b   1.000
_cell.length_c   1.000
_cell.angle_alpha   90.00
_cell.angle_beta   90.00
_cell.angle_gamma   90.00
#
_symmetry.space_group_name_H-M   'P 1'
#
loop_
_entity.id
_entity.type
_entity.pdbx_description
1 polymer ?
#
loop_
_entity_poly.entity_id
_entity_poly.type
_entity_poly.pdbx_seq_one_letter_code
_entity_poly.pdbx_strand_id
1 'polypeptide(L)' 'MSTRIYKITDTQADPPATVLVRATSQAQAIAHVARSRYTVAAARPDDVAEVMGRGGQVQDAGAQQA' A
#
# COMPACT_ATOMS: atom_id res chain seq x y z
N MET A 1 7.89 -13.11 -21.78
CA MET A 1 7.48 -11.93 -20.96
C MET A 1 8.73 -11.12 -20.65
N SER A 2 8.82 -9.87 -21.10
CA SER A 2 9.99 -9.01 -20.80
C SER A 2 9.84 -8.38 -19.42
N THR A 3 10.91 -8.37 -18.63
CA THR A 3 10.93 -7.72 -17.31
C THR A 3 11.67 -6.39 -17.39
N ARG A 4 11.19 -5.37 -16.66
CA ARG A 4 11.85 -4.06 -16.50
C ARG A 4 12.22 -3.86 -15.04
N ILE A 5 13.19 -2.98 -14.78
CA ILE A 5 13.53 -2.54 -13.42
C ILE A 5 12.75 -1.26 -13.13
N TYR A 6 11.94 -1.29 -12.07
CA TYR A 6 11.17 -0.16 -11.58
C TYR A 6 11.84 0.41 -10.33
N LYS A 7 11.96 1.74 -10.28
CA LYS A 7 12.37 2.46 -9.07
C LYS A 7 11.10 2.87 -8.31
N ILE A 8 11.00 2.42 -7.06
CA ILE A 8 9.88 2.73 -6.17
C ILE A 8 10.45 3.54 -5.01
N THR A 9 9.88 4.72 -4.77
CA THR A 9 10.25 5.58 -3.67
C THR A 9 9.05 5.68 -2.73
N ASP A 10 9.27 5.32 -1.48
CA ASP A 10 8.33 5.62 -0.41
C ASP A 10 8.59 7.04 0.09
N THR A 11 7.65 7.92 -0.21
CA THR A 11 7.71 9.34 0.16
C THR A 11 7.25 9.62 1.58
N GLN A 12 6.69 8.61 2.27
CA GLN A 12 6.20 8.74 3.65
C GLN A 12 7.22 8.24 4.68
N ALA A 13 8.28 7.52 4.28
CA ALA A 13 9.40 7.20 5.15
C ALA A 13 10.25 8.45 5.42
N ASP A 14 10.74 8.57 6.65
CA ASP A 14 11.75 9.55 7.03
C ASP A 14 13.01 8.81 7.54
N PRO A 15 14.12 8.79 6.77
CA PRO A 15 14.30 9.41 5.45
C PRO A 15 13.59 8.64 4.31
N PRO A 16 13.34 9.28 3.14
CA PRO A 16 12.71 8.63 2.00
C PRO A 16 13.46 7.36 1.56
N ALA A 17 12.76 6.24 1.56
CA ALA A 17 13.33 4.95 1.19
C ALA A 17 13.12 4.67 -0.30
N THR A 18 14.17 4.27 -1.02
CA THR A 18 14.10 3.90 -2.44
C THR A 18 14.52 2.44 -2.63
N VAL A 19 13.72 1.71 -3.42
CA VAL A 19 13.99 0.31 -3.78
C VAL A 19 13.87 0.09 -5.28
N LEU A 20 14.66 -0.85 -5.80
CA LEU A 20 14.62 -1.27 -7.20
C LEU A 20 13.99 -2.66 -7.28
N VAL A 21 12.93 -2.79 -8.09
CA VAL A 21 12.20 -4.04 -8.27
C VAL A 21 12.16 -4.42 -9.73
N ARG A 22 12.60 -5.63 -10.04
CA ARG A 22 12.42 -6.22 -11.38
C ARG A 22 11.03 -6.86 -11.46
N ALA A 23 10.21 -6.41 -12.41
CA ALA A 23 8.85 -6.89 -12.59
C ALA A 23 8.42 -6.85 -14.06
N THR A 24 7.32 -7.50 -14.40
CA THR A 24 6.70 -7.44 -15.73
C THR A 24 5.78 -6.22 -15.90
N SER A 25 5.36 -5.58 -14.80
CA SER A 25 4.53 -4.37 -14.80
C SER A 25 4.76 -3.50 -13.55
N GLN A 26 4.32 -2.24 -13.61
CA GLN A 26 4.35 -1.33 -12.44
C GLN A 26 3.50 -1.86 -11.29
N ALA A 27 2.30 -2.38 -11.59
CA ALA A 27 1.39 -2.93 -10.58
C ALA A 27 2.04 -4.10 -9.82
N GLN A 28 2.73 -4.99 -10.54
CA GLN A 28 3.45 -6.09 -9.89
C GLN A 28 4.60 -5.57 -9.02
N ALA A 29 5.34 -4.55 -9.48
CA ALA A 29 6.43 -3.96 -8.71
C ALA A 29 5.91 -3.32 -7.40
N ILE A 30 4.82 -2.54 -7.47
CA ILE A 30 4.18 -1.92 -6.29
C ILE A 30 3.68 -3.00 -5.34
N ALA A 31 2.96 -4.01 -5.84
CA ALA A 31 2.45 -5.09 -5.01
C ALA A 31 3.56 -5.85 -4.29
N HIS A 32 4.72 -6.05 -4.93
CA HIS A 32 5.88 -6.69 -4.31
C HIS A 32 6.39 -5.89 -3.11
N VAL A 33 6.56 -4.58 -3.25
CA VAL A 33 7.02 -3.72 -2.14
C VAL A 33 5.96 -3.60 -1.04
N ALA A 34 4.70 -3.42 -1.43
CA ALA A 34 3.59 -3.30 -0.48
C ALA A 34 3.46 -4.53 0.42
N ARG A 35 3.63 -5.75 -0.13
CA ARG A 35 3.59 -7.01 0.64
C ARG A 35 4.69 -7.13 1.70
N SER A 36 5.86 -6.55 1.45
CA SER A 36 6.95 -6.57 2.43
C SER A 36 6.74 -5.55 3.56
N ARG A 37 5.92 -4.53 3.32
CA ARG A 37 5.72 -3.40 4.24
C ARG A 37 4.41 -3.46 5.01
N TYR A 38 3.37 -4.00 4.40
CA TYR A 38 2.01 -3.98 4.93
C TYR A 38 1.41 -5.37 4.93
N THR A 39 0.63 -5.66 5.97
CA THR A 39 -0.28 -6.80 6.01
C THR A 39 -1.71 -6.30 5.84
N VAL A 40 -2.57 -7.13 5.25
CA VAL A 40 -3.99 -6.82 5.06
C VAL A 40 -4.83 -8.00 5.49
N ALA A 41 -5.87 -7.72 6.26
CA ALA A 41 -6.89 -8.67 6.67
C ALA A 41 -8.24 -7.96 6.67
N ALA A 42 -9.33 -8.72 6.53
CA ALA A 42 -10.66 -8.17 6.72
C ALA A 42 -10.83 -7.77 8.20
N ALA A 43 -11.21 -6.52 8.43
CA ALA A 43 -11.49 -6.02 9.77
C ALA A 43 -12.77 -6.67 10.33
N ARG A 44 -12.76 -6.98 11.62
CA ARG A 44 -13.95 -7.40 12.39
C ARG A 44 -14.72 -6.18 12.87
N PRO A 45 -16.00 -6.32 13.27
CA PRO A 45 -16.76 -5.21 13.85
C PRO A 45 -16.06 -4.55 15.04
N ASP A 46 -15.41 -5.33 15.91
CA ASP A 46 -14.68 -4.82 17.07
C ASP A 46 -13.47 -3.96 16.65
N ASP A 47 -12.72 -4.39 15.63
CA ASP A 47 -11.59 -3.62 15.09
C ASP A 47 -12.05 -2.26 14.54
N VAL A 48 -13.21 -2.25 13.87
CA VAL A 48 -13.83 -1.02 13.33
C VAL A 48 -14.26 -0.10 14.47
N ALA A 49 -14.95 -0.63 15.48
CA ALA A 49 -15.38 0.14 16.64
C ALA A 49 -14.20 0.76 17.40
N GLU A 50 -13.11 0.00 17.56
CA GLU A 50 -11.89 0.47 18.21
C GLU A 50 -11.24 1.64 17.45
N VAL A 51 -11.06 1.50 16.13
CA VAL A 51 -10.45 2.53 15.29
C VAL A 51 -11.31 3.80 15.27
N MET A 52 -12.63 3.66 15.12
CA MET A 52 -13.54 4.81 15.13
C MET A 52 -13.61 5.49 16.51
N GLY A 53 -13.57 4.72 17.60
CA GLY A 53 -13.54 5.25 18.96
C GLY A 53 -12.29 6.10 19.26
N ARG A 54 -11.18 5.84 18.56
CA ARG A 54 -9.95 6.65 18.63
C ARG A 54 -9.96 7.86 17.67
N GLY A 55 -11.08 8.13 17.00
CA GLY A 55 -11.22 9.19 16.00
C GLY A 55 -10.73 8.83 14.60
N GLY A 56 -10.40 7.56 14.35
CA GLY A 56 -10.07 7.05 13.02
C GLY A 56 -11.30 6.97 12.12
N GLN A 57 -11.09 6.90 10.80
CA GLN A 57 -12.15 6.82 9.81
C GLN A 57 -11.87 5.73 8.77
N VAL A 58 -12.93 5.09 8.28
CA VAL A 58 -12.88 4.19 7.12
C VAL A 58 -12.76 5.05 5.87
N GLN A 59 -11.84 4.68 4.96
CA GLN A 59 -11.60 5.37 3.71
C GLN A 59 -11.97 4.47 2.53
N ASP A 60 -12.68 5.02 1.55
CA ASP A 60 -13.03 4.31 0.33
C ASP A 60 -11.88 4.36 -0.69
N ALA A 61 -11.29 3.21 -1.01
CA ALA A 61 -10.20 3.12 -1.98
C ALA A 61 -10.62 3.43 -3.44
N GLY A 62 -11.92 3.51 -3.72
CA GLY A 62 -12.49 3.68 -5.06
C GLY A 62 -13.06 5.07 -5.36
N ALA A 63 -13.07 5.99 -4.40
CA ALA A 63 -13.64 7.33 -4.58
C ALA A 63 -12.68 8.32 -5.27
N GLN A 64 -11.90 7.83 -6.25
CA GLN A 64 -11.28 8.74 -7.22
C GLN A 64 -12.41 9.26 -8.11
N GLN A 65 -12.91 10.45 -7.78
CA GLN A 65 -13.91 11.16 -8.56
C GLN A 65 -13.47 11.19 -10.03
N ALA A 66 -14.35 10.72 -10.91
CA ALA A 66 -14.24 10.92 -12.34
C ALA A 66 -14.32 12.40 -12.70
#